data_AF-A0A3N5RZW7-F1
#
_entry.id   AF-A0A3N5RZW7-F1
#
_cell.length_a   1.000
_cell.length_b   1.000
_cell.length_c   1.000
_cell.angle_alpha   90.00
_cell.angle_beta   90.00
_cell.angle_gamma   90.00
#
_symmetry.space_group_name_H-M   'P 1'
#
loop_
_entity.id
_entity.type
_entity.pdbx_description
1 polymer ?
#
loop_
_entity_poly.entity_id
_entity_poly.type
_entity_poly.pdbx_seq_one_letter_code
_entity_poly.pdbx_strand_id
1 'polypeptide(L)'
;MSGPKTELSPGNPGLLIKLKQYGVCRNFHKVNKFFMDWIFYTVGIAFSLLGLGCVLLVALGLPGIWIMLGLGFVLEFADQWYLPADQSQTFSWKILIACVVLALLAEVLEFFAGALGAKKAGSSKRGMIGAVIGGLVGAVLGTGIPIPVFGTLVGAVLGTFSGALLGEMTRPDIKSAQQSLKPALGATVGKILGTLAKIPIALTIWITLCVAVFWK
;
A
#
# COMPACT_ATOMS: atom_id res chain seq x y z
N MET A 1 -43.32 -39.57 4.98
CA MET A 1 -44.16 -38.37 4.81
C MET A 1 -44.12 -37.97 3.34
N SER A 2 -45.23 -38.23 2.67
CA SER A 2 -45.46 -38.01 1.23
C SER A 2 -45.52 -36.52 0.92
N GLY A 3 -44.52 -36.01 0.19
CA GLY A 3 -44.62 -34.68 -0.41
C GLY A 3 -45.79 -34.61 -1.40
N PRO A 4 -46.48 -33.47 -1.54
CA PRO A 4 -47.60 -33.35 -2.45
C PRO A 4 -47.11 -33.54 -3.90
N LYS A 5 -47.55 -34.63 -4.53
CA LYS A 5 -47.44 -34.83 -5.97
C LYS A 5 -48.43 -33.88 -6.64
N THR A 6 -48.01 -32.65 -6.92
CA THR A 6 -48.74 -31.78 -7.84
C THR A 6 -48.65 -32.38 -9.24
N GLU A 7 -49.75 -33.00 -9.69
CA GLU A 7 -49.91 -33.43 -11.08
C GLU A 7 -49.67 -32.24 -12.02
N LEU A 8 -48.63 -32.32 -12.85
CA LEU A 8 -48.41 -31.38 -13.94
C LEU A 8 -49.46 -31.65 -15.03
N SER A 9 -50.64 -31.02 -14.91
CA SER A 9 -51.61 -30.99 -15.99
C SER A 9 -51.18 -29.95 -17.05
N PRO A 10 -50.92 -30.35 -18.31
CA PRO A 10 -50.34 -29.49 -19.36
C PRO A 10 -51.26 -28.37 -19.88
N GLY A 11 -52.44 -28.16 -19.28
CA GLY A 11 -53.40 -27.13 -19.66
C GLY A 11 -53.61 -26.00 -18.63
N ASN A 12 -52.86 -25.95 -17.52
CA ASN A 12 -53.08 -24.94 -16.49
C ASN A 12 -52.41 -23.59 -16.85
N PRO A 13 -53.16 -22.52 -17.19
CA PRO A 13 -52.59 -21.22 -17.55
C PRO A 13 -51.74 -20.60 -16.42
N GLY A 14 -52.03 -20.92 -15.15
CA GLY A 14 -51.22 -20.48 -14.00
C GLY A 14 -49.82 -21.10 -13.97
N LEU A 15 -49.64 -22.32 -14.50
CA LEU A 15 -48.34 -22.98 -14.59
C LEU A 15 -47.45 -22.31 -15.64
N LEU A 16 -48.03 -21.90 -16.76
CA LEU A 16 -47.33 -21.22 -17.85
C LEU A 16 -46.83 -19.83 -17.39
N ILE A 17 -47.63 -19.11 -16.62
CA ILE A 17 -47.24 -17.82 -16.02
C ILE A 17 -46.07 -18.01 -15.04
N LYS A 18 -46.15 -19.03 -14.17
CA LYS A 18 -45.08 -19.34 -13.20
C LYS A 18 -43.77 -19.73 -13.89
N LEU A 19 -43.82 -20.57 -14.92
CA LEU A 19 -42.62 -20.97 -15.69
C LEU A 19 -41.99 -19.77 -16.42
N LYS A 20 -42.82 -18.87 -16.98
CA LYS A 20 -42.34 -17.64 -17.62
C LYS A 20 -41.71 -16.69 -16.60
N GLN A 21 -42.32 -16.52 -15.42
CA GLN A 21 -41.75 -15.74 -14.31
C GLN A 21 -40.44 -16.32 -13.78
N TYR A 22 -40.35 -17.65 -13.62
CA TYR A 22 -39.11 -18.33 -13.24
C TYR A 22 -38.01 -18.14 -14.29
N GLY A 23 -38.35 -18.21 -15.59
CA GLY A 23 -37.43 -17.93 -16.68
C GLY A 23 -36.90 -16.50 -16.65
N VAL A 24 -37.78 -15.51 -16.44
CA VAL A 24 -37.41 -14.09 -16.33
C VAL A 24 -36.54 -13.83 -15.09
N CYS A 25 -36.92 -14.34 -13.91
CA CYS A 25 -36.11 -14.19 -12.70
C CYS A 25 -34.73 -14.85 -12.84
N ARG A 26 -34.66 -16.04 -13.46
CA ARG A 26 -33.39 -16.73 -13.71
C ARG A 26 -32.51 -15.97 -14.69
N ASN A 27 -33.08 -15.45 -15.78
CA ASN A 27 -32.33 -14.63 -16.73
C ASN A 27 -31.86 -13.32 -16.10
N PHE A 28 -32.71 -12.65 -15.32
CA PHE A 28 -32.34 -11.42 -14.63
C PHE A 28 -31.20 -11.63 -13.63
N HIS A 29 -31.28 -12.70 -12.81
CA HIS A 29 -30.20 -13.06 -11.89
C HIS A 29 -28.90 -13.42 -12.63
N LYS A 30 -28.99 -14.11 -13.78
CA LYS A 30 -27.82 -14.46 -14.60
C LYS A 30 -27.15 -13.23 -15.22
N VAL A 31 -27.93 -12.27 -15.70
CA VAL A 31 -27.43 -10.99 -16.25
C VAL A 31 -26.80 -10.13 -15.15
N ASN A 32 -27.44 -10.01 -13.98
CA ASN A 32 -26.87 -9.29 -12.85
C ASN A 32 -25.56 -9.93 -12.36
N LYS A 33 -25.52 -11.26 -12.24
CA LYS A 33 -24.30 -11.96 -11.84
C LYS A 33 -23.15 -11.71 -12.80
N PHE A 34 -23.40 -11.82 -14.10
CA PHE A 34 -22.41 -11.52 -15.12
C PHE A 34 -21.89 -10.08 -14.95
N PHE A 35 -22.76 -9.08 -14.86
CA PHE A 35 -22.34 -7.68 -14.71
C PHE A 35 -21.49 -7.42 -13.45
N MET A 36 -21.83 -8.04 -12.32
CA MET A 36 -21.06 -7.94 -11.08
C MET A 36 -19.67 -8.58 -11.20
N ASP A 37 -19.56 -9.73 -11.87
CA ASP A 37 -18.28 -10.41 -12.10
C ASP A 37 -17.33 -9.50 -12.92
N TRP A 38 -17.82 -8.85 -13.98
CA TRP A 38 -17.02 -7.92 -14.79
C TRP A 38 -16.51 -6.71 -14.00
N ILE A 39 -17.36 -6.12 -13.15
CA ILE A 39 -16.97 -5.00 -12.30
C ILE A 39 -15.83 -5.43 -11.37
N PHE A 40 -15.97 -6.59 -10.74
CA PHE A 40 -14.96 -7.13 -9.83
C PHE A 40 -13.60 -7.30 -10.50
N TYR A 41 -13.54 -7.96 -11.67
CA TYR A 41 -12.28 -8.11 -12.41
C TYR A 41 -11.69 -6.76 -12.83
N THR A 42 -12.53 -5.82 -13.25
CA THR A 42 -12.07 -4.47 -13.65
C THR A 42 -11.44 -3.73 -12.47
N VAL A 43 -12.09 -3.75 -11.31
CA VAL A 43 -11.57 -3.14 -10.07
C VAL A 43 -10.29 -3.83 -9.61
N GLY A 44 -10.25 -5.16 -9.65
CA GLY A 44 -9.06 -5.93 -9.26
C GLY A 44 -7.84 -5.66 -10.14
N ILE A 45 -8.04 -5.55 -11.47
CA ILE A 45 -6.99 -5.17 -12.41
C ILE A 45 -6.53 -3.74 -12.14
N ALA A 46 -7.45 -2.79 -11.96
CA ALA A 46 -7.12 -1.40 -11.66
C ALA A 46 -6.31 -1.29 -10.35
N PHE A 47 -6.73 -1.99 -9.29
CA PHE A 47 -6.00 -2.06 -8.03
C PHE A 47 -4.58 -2.63 -8.22
N SER A 48 -4.43 -3.70 -9.00
CA SER A 48 -3.13 -4.33 -9.25
C SER A 48 -2.16 -3.38 -9.96
N LEU A 49 -2.65 -2.63 -10.95
CA LEU A 49 -1.89 -1.61 -11.68
C LEU A 49 -1.49 -0.42 -10.78
N LEU A 50 -2.43 0.07 -9.97
CA LEU A 50 -2.17 1.14 -8.99
C LEU A 50 -1.17 0.68 -7.93
N GLY A 51 -1.29 -0.57 -7.45
CA GLY A 51 -0.37 -1.20 -6.52
C GLY A 51 1.04 -1.29 -7.08
N LEU A 52 1.19 -1.64 -8.36
CA LEU A 52 2.49 -1.61 -9.04
C LEU A 52 3.07 -0.19 -9.06
N GLY A 53 2.24 0.82 -9.35
CA GLY A 53 2.61 2.22 -9.22
C GLY A 53 3.09 2.56 -7.80
N CYS A 54 2.42 2.05 -6.77
CA CYS A 54 2.83 2.24 -5.38
C CYS A 54 4.19 1.59 -5.05
N VAL A 55 4.51 0.43 -5.62
CA VAL A 55 5.83 -0.18 -5.48
C VAL A 55 6.91 0.71 -6.11
N LEU A 56 6.64 1.32 -7.27
CA LEU A 56 7.55 2.30 -7.87
C LEU A 56 7.75 3.53 -6.97
N LEU A 57 6.70 4.00 -6.30
CA LEU A 57 6.82 5.07 -5.31
C LEU A 57 7.74 4.67 -4.14
N VAL A 58 7.69 3.43 -3.67
CA VAL A 58 8.61 2.93 -2.62
C VAL A 58 10.06 2.98 -3.08
N ALA A 59 10.34 2.60 -4.34
CA ALA A 59 11.69 2.69 -4.90
C ALA A 59 12.22 4.13 -4.94
N LEU A 60 11.31 5.11 -4.93
CA LEU A 60 11.61 6.54 -4.92
C LEU A 60 11.58 7.15 -3.51
N GLY A 61 11.50 6.33 -2.46
CA GLY A 61 11.52 6.79 -1.06
C GLY A 61 10.23 7.47 -0.59
N LEU A 62 9.13 7.28 -1.32
CA LEU A 62 7.80 7.78 -0.98
C LEU A 62 7.00 6.73 -0.17
N PRO A 63 5.94 7.13 0.56
CA PRO A 63 5.13 6.24 1.39
C PRO A 63 4.19 5.32 0.58
N GLY A 64 4.71 4.68 -0.48
CA GLY A 64 3.92 3.86 -1.40
C GLY A 64 3.24 2.65 -0.76
N ILE A 65 3.86 2.01 0.25
CA ILE A 65 3.23 0.90 0.99
C ILE A 65 1.95 1.38 1.69
N TRP A 66 1.98 2.57 2.31
CA TRP A 66 0.84 3.13 3.01
C TRP A 66 -0.29 3.51 2.07
N ILE A 67 0.03 4.06 0.90
CA ILE A 67 -0.95 4.37 -0.15
C ILE A 67 -1.61 3.07 -0.64
N MET A 68 -0.81 2.03 -0.92
CA MET A 68 -1.32 0.73 -1.37
C MET A 68 -2.24 0.07 -0.34
N LEU A 69 -1.86 0.09 0.94
CA LEU A 69 -2.72 -0.40 2.03
C LEU A 69 -4.00 0.43 2.14
N GLY A 70 -3.90 1.75 2.02
CA GLY A 70 -5.06 2.66 1.99
C GLY A 70 -6.03 2.31 0.88
N LEU A 71 -5.54 2.04 -0.34
CA LEU A 71 -6.38 1.56 -1.44
C LEU A 71 -7.06 0.23 -1.11
N GLY A 72 -6.35 -0.72 -0.50
CA GLY A 72 -6.91 -2.00 -0.07
C GLY A 72 -8.02 -1.84 0.97
N PHE A 73 -7.81 -0.98 1.97
CA PHE A 73 -8.84 -0.64 2.96
C PHE A 73 -10.04 0.07 2.33
N VAL A 74 -9.83 1.01 1.41
CA VAL A 74 -10.93 1.71 0.72
C VAL A 74 -11.78 0.73 -0.08
N LEU A 75 -11.17 -0.25 -0.76
CA LEU A 75 -11.91 -1.31 -1.45
C LEU A 75 -12.70 -2.16 -0.47
N GLU A 76 -12.09 -2.56 0.65
CA GLU A 76 -12.76 -3.35 1.69
C GLU A 76 -13.95 -2.62 2.34
N PHE A 77 -13.81 -1.31 2.59
CA PHE A 77 -14.92 -0.48 3.07
C PHE A 77 -16.00 -0.26 2.01
N ALA A 78 -15.61 -0.09 0.74
CA ALA A 78 -16.56 0.00 -0.35
C ALA A 78 -17.36 -1.31 -0.48
N ASP A 79 -16.71 -2.45 -0.33
CA ASP A 79 -17.35 -3.76 -0.39
C ASP A 79 -18.44 -3.92 0.67
N GLN A 80 -18.23 -3.42 1.89
CA GLN A 80 -19.25 -3.44 2.95
C GLN A 80 -20.52 -2.66 2.59
N TRP A 81 -20.42 -1.67 1.69
CA TRP A 81 -21.55 -0.84 1.29
C TRP A 81 -22.23 -1.33 0.00
N TYR A 82 -21.47 -1.94 -0.91
CA TYR A 82 -21.93 -2.31 -2.24
C TYR A 82 -22.22 -3.81 -2.40
N LEU A 83 -21.58 -4.70 -1.63
CA LEU A 83 -21.86 -6.13 -1.72
C LEU A 83 -23.00 -6.55 -0.78
N PRO A 84 -23.99 -7.32 -1.27
CA PRO A 84 -24.99 -7.95 -0.41
C PRO A 84 -24.33 -8.98 0.51
N ALA A 85 -24.91 -9.18 1.70
CA ALA A 85 -24.33 -9.92 2.83
C ALA A 85 -24.01 -11.41 2.55
N ASP A 86 -24.40 -11.93 1.40
CA ASP A 86 -24.18 -13.29 0.92
C ASP A 86 -22.91 -13.45 0.07
N GLN A 87 -22.20 -12.37 -0.26
CA GLN A 87 -20.93 -12.42 -1.00
C GLN A 87 -19.70 -12.23 -0.11
N SER A 88 -18.62 -12.95 -0.40
CA SER A 88 -17.35 -12.84 0.32
C SER A 88 -16.66 -11.51 0.02
N GLN A 89 -16.13 -10.88 1.08
CA GLN A 89 -15.33 -9.67 1.00
C GLN A 89 -14.07 -9.87 0.12
N THR A 90 -13.61 -8.82 -0.55
CA THR A 90 -12.43 -8.90 -1.44
C THR A 90 -11.14 -9.17 -0.69
N PHE A 91 -10.98 -8.62 0.51
CA PHE A 91 -9.82 -8.91 1.35
C PHE A 91 -10.23 -9.49 2.69
N SER A 92 -9.65 -10.62 3.07
CA SER A 92 -9.77 -11.05 4.46
C SER A 92 -9.05 -10.05 5.37
N TRP A 93 -9.69 -9.61 6.45
CA TRP A 93 -9.09 -8.72 7.45
C TRP A 93 -7.74 -9.24 7.99
N LYS A 94 -7.56 -10.56 8.01
CA LYS A 94 -6.28 -11.21 8.38
C LYS A 94 -5.15 -10.85 7.42
N ILE A 95 -5.42 -10.78 6.12
CA ILE A 95 -4.43 -10.42 5.09
C ILE A 95 -4.05 -8.95 5.24
N LEU A 96 -5.04 -8.06 5.39
CA LEU A 96 -4.78 -6.62 5.58
C LEU A 96 -3.95 -6.36 6.85
N ILE A 97 -4.30 -7.00 7.97
CA ILE A 97 -3.51 -6.89 9.21
C ILE A 97 -2.08 -7.42 9.00
N ALA A 98 -1.91 -8.58 8.36
CA ALA A 98 -0.58 -9.12 8.08
C ALA A 98 0.26 -8.17 7.22
N CYS A 99 -0.34 -7.56 6.19
CA CYS A 99 0.33 -6.58 5.35
C CYS A 99 0.67 -5.28 6.11
N VAL A 100 -0.17 -4.83 7.05
CA VAL A 100 0.14 -3.69 7.94
C VAL A 100 1.34 -4.02 8.84
N VAL A 101 1.40 -5.23 9.41
CA VAL A 101 2.56 -5.66 10.21
C VAL A 101 3.84 -5.66 9.37
N LEU A 102 3.79 -6.19 8.14
CA LEU A 102 4.92 -6.14 7.21
C LEU A 102 5.32 -4.70 6.87
N ALA A 103 4.36 -3.81 6.66
CA ALA A 103 4.62 -2.40 6.38
C ALA A 103 5.35 -1.71 7.54
N LEU A 104 4.91 -1.96 8.77
CA LEU A 104 5.57 -1.45 9.98
C LEU A 104 7.00 -1.99 10.11
N LEU A 105 7.22 -3.28 9.84
CA LEU A 105 8.57 -3.86 9.85
C LEU A 105 9.46 -3.22 8.79
N ALA A 106 8.92 -2.92 7.61
CA ALA A 106 9.64 -2.25 6.52
C ALA A 106 10.05 -0.83 6.91
N GLU A 107 9.15 -0.08 7.55
CA GLU A 107 9.41 1.27 8.05
C GLU A 107 10.51 1.25 9.13
N VAL A 108 10.38 0.33 10.10
CA VAL A 108 11.37 0.12 11.15
C VAL A 108 12.75 -0.22 10.56
N LEU A 109 12.80 -1.11 9.56
CA LEU A 109 14.03 -1.46 8.87
C LEU A 109 14.69 -0.25 8.20
N GLU A 110 13.91 0.59 7.53
CA GLU A 110 14.40 1.82 6.90
C GLU A 110 15.00 2.79 7.94
N PHE A 111 14.29 3.00 9.05
CA PHE A 111 14.78 3.83 10.17
C PHE A 111 16.07 3.29 10.77
N PHE A 112 16.15 1.97 11.01
CA PHE A 112 17.36 1.34 11.54
C PHE A 112 18.52 1.39 10.54
N ALA A 113 18.28 1.18 9.25
CA ALA A 113 19.32 1.30 8.23
C ALA A 113 19.91 2.72 8.17
N GLY A 114 19.05 3.74 8.23
CA GLY A 114 19.47 5.15 8.35
C GLY A 114 20.31 5.40 9.59
N ALA A 115 19.81 4.98 10.77
CA ALA A 115 20.50 5.15 12.05
C ALA A 115 21.83 4.38 12.12
N LEU A 116 21.88 3.15 11.62
CA LEU A 116 23.10 2.33 11.57
C LEU A 116 24.12 2.90 10.59
N GLY A 117 23.69 3.40 9.43
CA GLY A 117 24.55 4.10 8.48
C GLY A 117 25.20 5.33 9.10
N ALA A 118 24.38 6.17 9.76
CA ALA A 118 24.86 7.34 10.50
C ALA A 118 25.83 6.94 11.63
N LYS A 119 25.47 5.95 12.45
CA LYS A 119 26.27 5.48 13.57
C LYS A 119 27.62 4.90 13.13
N LYS A 120 27.65 4.08 12.06
CA LYS A 120 28.89 3.52 11.49
C LYS A 120 29.83 4.60 10.98
N ALA A 121 29.29 5.73 10.52
CA ALA A 121 30.08 6.88 10.09
C ALA A 121 30.51 7.80 11.26
N GLY A 122 30.17 7.48 12.50
CA GLY A 122 30.54 8.24 13.70
C GLY A 122 29.56 9.35 14.06
N SER A 123 28.32 9.31 13.56
CA SER A 123 27.30 10.30 13.89
C SER A 123 26.89 10.24 15.36
N SER A 124 26.79 11.43 15.97
CA SER A 124 26.22 11.66 17.28
C SER A 124 24.70 11.50 17.26
N LYS A 125 24.09 11.44 18.46
CA LYS A 125 22.62 11.40 18.60
C LYS A 125 21.95 12.62 17.95
N ARG A 126 22.58 13.79 18.03
CA ARG A 126 22.06 15.03 17.44
C ARG A 126 22.08 14.99 15.92
N GLY A 127 23.17 14.48 15.33
CA GLY A 127 23.24 14.24 13.88
C GLY A 127 22.21 13.23 13.40
N MET A 128 22.01 12.13 14.12
CA MET A 128 20.96 11.13 13.77
C MET A 128 19.55 11.73 13.81
N ILE A 129 19.19 12.48 14.85
CA ILE A 129 17.88 13.15 14.95
C ILE A 129 17.73 14.21 13.86
N GLY A 130 18.78 15.00 13.63
CA GLY A 130 18.83 16.00 12.56
C GLY A 130 18.63 15.36 11.18
N ALA A 131 19.20 14.19 10.94
CA ALA A 131 19.02 13.45 9.69
C ALA A 131 17.56 13.05 9.45
N VAL A 132 16.87 12.55 10.49
CA VAL A 132 15.46 12.16 10.41
C VAL A 132 14.57 13.37 10.13
N ILE A 133 14.71 14.43 10.94
CA ILE A 133 13.90 15.65 10.80
C ILE A 133 14.20 16.33 9.46
N GLY A 134 15.48 16.47 9.11
CA GLY A 134 15.90 17.05 7.85
C GLY A 134 15.41 16.25 6.65
N GLY A 135 15.42 14.93 6.72
CA GLY A 135 14.87 14.07 5.66
C GLY A 135 13.36 14.24 5.48
N LEU A 136 12.60 14.35 6.56
CA LEU A 136 11.15 14.60 6.50
C LEU A 136 10.84 15.99 5.94
N VAL A 137 11.48 17.03 6.48
CA VAL A 137 11.29 18.41 6.03
C VAL A 137 11.74 18.56 4.58
N GLY A 138 12.89 18.01 4.22
CA GLY A 138 13.41 18.01 2.87
C GLY A 138 12.51 17.28 1.89
N ALA A 139 11.91 16.15 2.29
CA ALA A 139 10.93 15.45 1.47
C ALA A 139 9.74 16.36 1.14
N VAL A 140 9.12 16.96 2.16
CA VAL A 140 7.95 17.84 2.02
C VAL A 140 8.26 19.08 1.17
N LEU A 141 9.39 19.75 1.43
CA LEU A 141 9.81 20.91 0.65
C LEU A 141 10.16 20.53 -0.79
N GLY A 142 10.78 19.37 -0.98
CA GLY A 142 11.12 18.82 -2.29
C GLY A 142 9.89 18.49 -3.14
N THR A 143 8.75 18.13 -2.53
CA THR A 143 7.49 17.87 -3.24
C THR A 143 6.98 19.11 -4.00
N GLY A 144 7.33 20.32 -3.58
CA GLY A 144 6.94 21.58 -4.26
C GLY A 144 7.64 21.84 -5.59
N ILE A 145 8.61 21.01 -5.99
CA ILE A 145 9.32 21.12 -7.27
C ILE A 145 8.41 20.59 -8.41
N PRO A 146 8.45 21.14 -9.64
CA PRO A 146 7.56 20.79 -10.77
C PRO A 146 7.44 19.29 -11.11
N ILE A 147 8.40 18.47 -10.67
CA ILE A 147 8.34 17.01 -10.74
C ILE A 147 8.26 16.48 -9.29
N PRO A 148 7.05 16.34 -8.71
CA PRO A 148 6.87 16.10 -7.27
C PRO A 148 7.58 14.83 -6.78
N VAL A 149 7.59 13.80 -7.62
CA VAL A 149 8.19 12.49 -7.29
C VAL A 149 9.72 12.61 -7.16
N PHE A 150 10.38 13.20 -8.16
CA PHE A 150 11.83 13.38 -8.15
C PHE A 150 12.26 14.40 -7.10
N GLY A 151 11.51 15.49 -6.98
CA GLY A 151 11.75 16.52 -5.98
C GLY A 151 11.69 15.98 -4.55
N THR A 152 10.73 15.12 -4.24
CA THR A 152 10.63 14.50 -2.90
C THR A 152 11.81 13.59 -2.60
N LEU A 153 12.26 12.77 -3.56
CA LEU A 153 13.44 11.91 -3.38
C LEU A 153 14.71 12.73 -3.13
N VAL A 154 14.97 13.71 -3.99
CA VAL A 154 16.15 14.59 -3.86
C VAL A 154 16.07 15.39 -2.57
N GLY A 155 14.90 15.96 -2.27
CA GLY A 155 14.65 16.70 -1.05
C GLY A 155 14.85 15.85 0.20
N ALA A 156 14.39 14.61 0.21
CA ALA A 156 14.59 13.70 1.33
C ALA A 156 16.08 13.37 1.56
N VAL A 157 16.83 13.11 0.48
CA VAL A 157 18.27 12.80 0.53
C VAL A 157 19.08 14.01 0.99
N LEU A 158 18.87 15.17 0.35
CA LEU A 158 19.55 16.42 0.69
C LEU A 158 19.16 16.91 2.09
N GLY A 159 17.88 16.79 2.45
CA GLY A 159 17.39 17.12 3.77
C GLY A 159 18.00 16.23 4.85
N THR A 160 18.13 14.92 4.60
CA THR A 160 18.81 13.99 5.51
C THR A 160 20.26 14.39 5.71
N PHE A 161 20.96 14.70 4.61
CA PHE A 161 22.36 15.13 4.65
C PHE A 161 22.54 16.45 5.42
N SER A 162 21.80 17.49 5.05
CA SER A 162 21.87 18.81 5.66
C SER A 162 21.44 18.78 7.12
N GLY A 163 20.37 18.04 7.44
CA GLY A 163 19.90 17.87 8.80
C GLY A 163 20.92 17.14 9.68
N ALA A 164 21.56 16.08 9.15
CA ALA A 164 22.65 15.41 9.85
C ALA A 164 23.84 16.35 10.09
N LEU A 165 24.24 17.11 9.07
CA LEU A 165 25.35 18.05 9.13
C LEU A 165 25.11 19.15 10.18
N LEU A 166 23.92 19.78 10.15
CA LEU A 166 23.52 20.78 11.14
C LEU A 166 23.46 20.18 12.55
N GLY A 167 22.90 18.98 12.68
CA GLY A 167 22.83 18.24 13.94
C GLY A 167 24.22 17.99 14.55
N GLU A 168 25.20 17.60 13.73
CA GLU A 168 26.59 17.45 14.17
C GLU A 168 27.24 18.79 14.53
N MET A 169 26.98 19.86 13.79
CA MET A 169 27.56 21.19 14.06
C MET A 169 27.12 21.80 15.40
N THR A 170 25.97 21.37 15.95
CA THR A 170 25.54 21.80 17.29
C THR A 170 26.33 21.14 18.42
N ARG A 171 27.25 20.21 18.10
CA ARG A 171 28.06 19.50 19.08
C ARG A 171 29.24 20.37 19.53
N PRO A 172 29.44 20.61 20.85
CA PRO A 172 30.52 21.47 21.36
C PRO A 172 31.93 21.00 20.94
N ASP A 173 32.06 19.69 20.71
CA ASP A 173 33.32 18.99 20.50
C ASP A 173 33.81 19.07 19.04
N ILE A 174 32.93 19.45 18.09
CA ILE A 174 33.26 19.49 16.66
C ILE A 174 33.78 20.87 16.27
N LYS A 175 35.02 20.91 15.81
CA LYS A 175 35.73 22.15 15.45
C LYS A 175 35.79 22.43 13.95
N SER A 176 35.39 21.48 13.08
CA SER A 176 35.48 21.64 11.62
C SER A 176 34.32 20.95 10.88
N ALA A 177 33.77 21.64 9.88
CA ALA A 177 32.74 21.11 8.99
C ALA A 177 33.16 19.80 8.30
N GLN A 178 34.46 19.62 8.02
CA GLN A 178 34.98 18.39 7.42
C GLN A 178 34.78 17.15 8.30
N GLN A 179 34.77 17.31 9.63
CA GLN A 179 34.54 16.20 10.55
C GLN A 179 33.06 15.78 10.58
N SER A 180 32.14 16.68 10.27
CA SER A 180 30.70 16.41 10.22
C SER A 180 30.22 15.82 8.88
N LEU A 181 31.00 15.99 7.80
CA LEU A 181 30.64 15.47 6.47
C LEU A 181 30.56 13.94 6.43
N LYS A 182 31.51 13.24 7.05
CA LYS A 182 31.53 11.77 7.07
C LYS A 182 30.28 11.20 7.77
N PRO A 183 29.90 11.65 8.99
CA PRO A 183 28.63 11.32 9.62
C PRO A 183 27.40 11.58 8.74
N ALA A 184 27.32 12.76 8.11
CA ALA A 184 26.20 13.13 7.27
C ALA A 184 26.07 12.24 6.03
N LEU A 185 27.18 11.92 5.37
CA LEU A 185 27.20 10.95 4.26
C LEU A 185 26.78 9.56 4.72
N GLY A 186 27.21 9.12 5.91
CA GLY A 186 26.78 7.85 6.49
C GLY A 186 25.28 7.77 6.71
N ALA A 187 24.66 8.84 7.21
CA ALA A 187 23.21 8.92 7.39
C ALA A 187 22.47 8.83 6.05
N THR A 188 22.95 9.55 5.04
CA THR A 188 22.38 9.53 3.70
C THR A 188 22.49 8.17 3.02
N VAL A 189 23.67 7.54 3.07
CA VAL A 189 23.86 6.18 2.52
C VAL A 189 22.99 5.17 3.28
N GLY A 190 22.91 5.28 4.61
CA GLY A 190 22.02 4.45 5.43
C GLY A 190 20.56 4.57 5.01
N LYS A 191 20.08 5.80 4.74
CA LYS A 191 18.73 6.04 4.25
C LYS A 191 18.49 5.39 2.90
N ILE A 192 19.38 5.58 1.93
CA ILE A 192 19.26 5.00 0.58
C ILE A 192 19.20 3.46 0.68
N LEU A 193 20.10 2.85 1.45
CA LEU A 193 20.10 1.40 1.66
C LEU A 193 18.82 0.92 2.36
N GLY A 194 18.31 1.69 3.32
CA GLY A 194 17.02 1.42 3.99
C GLY A 194 15.85 1.42 3.01
N THR A 195 15.76 2.45 2.16
CA THR A 195 14.74 2.55 1.12
C THR A 195 14.84 1.39 0.12
N LEU A 196 16.05 1.00 -0.30
CA LEU A 196 16.25 -0.15 -1.20
C LEU A 196 15.85 -1.48 -0.55
N ALA A 197 16.19 -1.68 0.72
CA ALA A 197 15.84 -2.89 1.47
C ALA A 197 14.33 -3.01 1.74
N LYS A 198 13.57 -1.92 1.59
CA LYS A 198 12.11 -1.88 1.71
C LYS A 198 11.39 -2.41 0.46
N ILE A 199 12.03 -2.37 -0.71
CA ILE A 199 11.41 -2.74 -1.99
C ILE A 199 10.94 -4.21 -2.01
N PRO A 200 11.71 -5.22 -1.55
CA PRO A 200 11.23 -6.60 -1.49
C PRO A 200 9.99 -6.78 -0.63
N ILE A 201 9.90 -6.06 0.50
CA ILE A 201 8.73 -6.12 1.39
C ILE A 201 7.51 -5.50 0.71
N ALA A 202 7.68 -4.37 0.02
CA ALA A 202 6.62 -3.76 -0.78
C ALA A 202 6.12 -4.70 -1.88
N LEU A 203 7.02 -5.39 -2.58
CA LEU A 203 6.68 -6.41 -3.57
C LEU A 203 5.92 -7.58 -2.96
N THR A 204 6.34 -8.07 -1.79
CA THR A 204 5.61 -9.14 -1.08
C THR A 204 4.19 -8.71 -0.76
N ILE A 205 4.00 -7.52 -0.18
CA ILE A 205 2.65 -6.99 0.12
C ILE A 205 1.83 -6.88 -1.17
N TRP A 206 2.39 -6.31 -2.22
CA TRP A 206 1.70 -6.16 -3.51
C TRP A 206 1.26 -7.51 -4.08
N ILE A 207 2.16 -8.50 -4.14
CA ILE A 207 1.85 -9.85 -4.63
C ILE A 207 0.76 -10.50 -3.77
N THR A 208 0.86 -10.41 -2.44
CA THR A 208 -0.15 -10.98 -1.54
C THR A 208 -1.53 -10.35 -1.78
N LEU A 209 -1.62 -9.03 -1.96
CA LEU A 209 -2.89 -8.36 -2.22
C LEU A 209 -3.42 -8.71 -3.62
N CYS A 210 -2.58 -8.76 -4.65
CA CYS A 210 -2.99 -9.21 -5.99
C CYS A 210 -3.54 -10.65 -5.97
N VAL A 211 -2.86 -11.57 -5.28
CA VAL A 211 -3.34 -12.95 -5.12
C VAL A 211 -4.67 -12.96 -4.38
N ALA A 212 -4.82 -12.18 -3.29
CA ALA A 212 -6.07 -12.12 -2.53
C ALA A 212 -7.25 -11.60 -3.37
N VAL A 213 -7.01 -10.63 -4.28
CA VAL A 213 -8.04 -10.11 -5.20
C VAL A 213 -8.52 -11.17 -6.18
N PHE A 214 -7.63 -11.95 -6.78
CA PHE A 214 -8.01 -12.89 -7.85
C PHE A 214 -8.35 -14.29 -7.33
N TRP A 215 -7.89 -14.63 -6.13
CA TRP A 215 -8.10 -15.93 -5.50
C TRP A 215 -9.19 -15.83 -4.42
N LYS A 216 -10.44 -15.59 -4.86
CA LYS A 216 -11.64 -15.74 -4.02
C LYS A 216 -12.07 -17.19 -3.88
#